data_AF-A0A7J9Q4H4-F1
#
_entry.id   AF-A0A7J9Q4H4-F1
#
_cell.length_a   1.000
_cell.length_b   1.000
_cell.length_c   1.000
_cell.angle_alpha   90.00
_cell.angle_beta   90.00
_cell.angle_gamma   90.00
#
_symmetry.space_group_name_H-M   'P 1'
#
loop_
_entity.id
_entity.type
_entity.pdbx_description
1 polymer ?
#
loop_
_entity_poly.entity_id
_entity_poly.type
_entity_poly.pdbx_seq_one_letter_code
_entity_poly.pdbx_strand_id
1 'polypeptide(L)' 'MEFSEKRLEQIKNMPIVESKVLKSKDGKFVMHKTVITDIKPVKYYEAVLEKAPEEVTEE' A
#
# COMPACT_ATOMS: atom_id res chain seq x y z
N MET A 1 15.31 -21.19 0.59
CA MET A 1 15.78 -19.89 0.06
C MET A 1 16.03 -18.99 1.25
N GLU A 2 17.28 -18.59 1.48
CA GLU A 2 17.59 -17.55 2.47
C GLU A 2 17.59 -16.19 1.76
N PHE A 3 16.89 -15.21 2.35
CA PHE A 3 16.87 -13.85 1.86
C PHE A 3 17.94 -13.03 2.59
N SER A 4 18.58 -12.09 1.90
CA SER A 4 19.48 -11.13 2.55
C SER A 4 18.71 -10.25 3.54
N GLU A 5 19.40 -9.73 4.57
CA GLU A 5 18.81 -8.88 5.60
C GLU A 5 18.07 -7.67 5.01
N LYS A 6 18.68 -6.99 4.03
CA LYS A 6 18.05 -5.88 3.28
C LYS A 6 16.74 -6.28 2.60
N ARG A 7 16.67 -7.50 2.07
CA ARG A 7 15.47 -8.02 1.39
C ARG A 7 14.38 -8.40 2.39
N LEU A 8 14.74 -8.89 3.58
CA LEU A 8 13.80 -9.16 4.66
C LEU A 8 13.19 -7.86 5.21
N GLU A 9 13.99 -6.81 5.36
CA GLU A 9 13.49 -5.49 5.74
C GLU A 9 12.55 -4.89 4.69
N GLN A 10 12.89 -5.03 3.40
CA GLN A 10 12.00 -4.61 2.32
C GLN A 10 10.66 -5.34 2.39
N ILE A 11 10.68 -6.67 2.53
CA ILE A 11 9.46 -7.50 2.61
C ILE A 11 8.59 -7.09 3.81
N LYS A 12 9.19 -6.78 4.96
CA LYS A 12 8.46 -6.29 6.15
C LYS A 12 7.78 -4.95 5.93
N ASN A 13 8.33 -4.11 5.05
CA ASN A 13 7.81 -2.79 4.72
C ASN A 13 6.89 -2.78 3.50
N MET A 14 6.66 -3.94 2.87
CA MET A 14 5.73 -4.04 1.75
C MET A 14 4.28 -3.89 2.24
N PRO A 15 3.43 -3.20 1.47
CA PRO A 15 2.01 -3.16 1.77
C PRO A 15 1.41 -4.55 1.61
N ILE A 16 0.40 -4.83 2.43
CA ILE A 16 -0.41 -6.04 2.32
C ILE A 16 -1.32 -5.85 1.11
N VAL A 17 -1.23 -6.77 0.14
CA VAL A 17 -2.06 -6.74 -1.06
C VAL A 17 -3.06 -7.89 -1.00
N GLU A 18 -4.34 -7.55 -0.96
CA GLU A 18 -5.45 -8.50 -0.98
C GLU A 18 -6.27 -8.31 -2.25
N SER A 19 -6.56 -9.41 -2.95
CA SER A 19 -7.44 -9.41 -4.11
C SER A 19 -8.69 -10.23 -3.83
N LYS A 20 -9.86 -9.65 -4.12
CA LYS A 20 -11.17 -10.30 -4.03
C LYS A 20 -11.84 -10.27 -5.38
N VAL A 21 -12.18 -11.45 -5.90
CA VAL A 21 -12.92 -11.59 -7.15
C VAL A 21 -14.34 -11.99 -6.82
N LEU A 22 -15.30 -11.17 -7.23
CA LEU A 22 -16.70 -11.34 -6.93
C LEU A 22 -17.50 -11.31 -8.22
N LYS A 23 -18.51 -12.15 -8.33
CA LYS A 23 -19.51 -12.02 -9.40
C LYS A 23 -20.65 -11.13 -8.90
N SER A 24 -21.15 -10.26 -9.77
CA SER A 24 -22.41 -9.55 -9.53
C SER A 24 -23.56 -10.53 -9.26
N LYS A 25 -24.56 -10.08 -8.49
CA LYS A 25 -25.70 -10.92 -8.09
C LYS A 25 -26.50 -11.44 -9.29
N ASP A 26 -26.59 -10.65 -10.35
CA ASP A 26 -27.25 -11.01 -11.61
C ASP A 26 -26.34 -11.78 -12.58
N GLY A 27 -25.07 -11.98 -12.21
CA GLY A 27 -24.11 -12.75 -12.97
C GLY A 27 -23.55 -12.07 -14.22
N LYS A 28 -23.89 -10.81 -14.49
CA LYS A 28 -23.49 -10.10 -15.72
C LYS A 28 -22.08 -9.51 -15.66
N PHE A 29 -21.60 -9.24 -14.45
CA PHE A 29 -20.31 -8.61 -14.19
C PHE A 29 -19.45 -9.44 -13.25
N VAL A 30 -18.13 -9.32 -13.45
CA VAL A 30 -17.10 -9.76 -12.51
C VAL A 30 -16.40 -8.52 -11.97
N MET A 31 -16.34 -8.41 -10.66
CA MET A 31 -15.65 -7.36 -9.94
C MET A 31 -14.35 -7.94 -9.40
N HIS A 32 -13.22 -7.42 -9.88
CA HIS A 32 -11.90 -7.66 -9.29
C HIS A 32 -11.55 -6.47 -8.40
N LYS A 33 -11.61 -6.67 -7.07
CA LYS A 33 -11.27 -5.66 -6.08
C LYS A 33 -9.87 -5.95 -5.53
N THR A 34 -8.98 -4.98 -5.67
CA THR A 34 -7.66 -5.01 -5.01
C THR A 34 -7.68 -4.02 -3.85
N VAL A 35 -7.24 -4.48 -2.68
CA VAL A 35 -7.03 -3.66 -1.47
C VAL A 35 -5.54 -3.67 -1.19
N ILE A 36 -4.94 -2.49 -1.15
CA ILE A 36 -3.54 -2.27 -0.79
C ILE A 36 -3.54 -1.59 0.57
N THR A 37 -3.03 -2.28 1.58
CA THR A 37 -3.01 -1.80 2.96
C THR A 37 -1.56 -1.55 3.38
N ASP A 38 -1.22 -0.28 3.62
CA ASP A 38 0.05 0.08 4.25
C ASP A 38 -0.18 0.41 5.73
N ILE A 39 0.68 -0.12 6.60
CA ILE A 39 0.60 0.05 8.05
C ILE A 39 1.85 0.79 8.50
N LYS A 40 1.66 2.04 8.93
CA LYS A 40 2.73 2.88 9.49
C LYS A 40 2.32 3.39 10.87
N PRO A 41 3.28 3.69 11.77
CA PRO A 41 2.97 4.34 13.05
C PRO A 41 2.28 5.69 12.85
N VAL A 42 1.40 6.09 13.77
CA VAL A 42 0.69 7.38 13.70
C VAL A 42 1.66 8.57 13.55
N LYS A 43 2.76 8.54 14.30
CA LYS A 43 3.84 9.55 14.23
C LYS A 43 4.41 9.78 12.83
N TYR A 44 4.41 8.75 11.98
CA TYR A 44 4.85 8.88 10.60
C TYR A 44 3.92 9.84 9.84
N TYR A 45 2.60 9.63 9.95
CA TYR A 45 1.62 10.47 9.29
C TYR A 45 1.52 11.86 9.90
N GLU A 46 1.70 11.99 11.23
CA GLU A 46 1.83 13.30 11.88
C GLU A 46 2.99 14.09 11.26
N ALA A 47 4.18 13.50 11.15
CA ALA A 47 5.34 14.14 10.55
C ALA A 47 5.17 14.45 9.04
N VAL A 48 4.43 13.61 8.31
CA VAL A 48 4.13 13.86 6.88
C VAL A 48 3.12 15.00 6.72
N LEU A 49 2.11 15.08 7.58
CA LEU A 49 1.08 16.12 7.50
C LEU A 49 1.58 17.48 8.01
N GLU A 50 2.46 17.48 9.02
CA GLU A 50 3.12 18.69 9.52
C GLU A 50 4.13 19.27 8.51
N LYS A 51 4.76 18.40 7.72
CA LYS A 51 5.50 18.81 6.53
C LYS A 51 4.51 19.11 5.40
N ALA A 52 3.87 20.28 5.45
CA ALA A 52 3.17 20.84 4.29
C ALA A 52 4.09 20.72 3.05
N PRO A 53 3.54 20.45 1.85
CA PRO A 53 4.36 20.16 0.69
C PRO A 53 5.29 21.35 0.44
N GLU A 54 6.61 21.13 0.55
CA GLU A 54 7.53 21.91 -0.28
C GLU A 54 7.04 21.65 -1.70
N GLU A 55 6.52 22.70 -2.34
CA GLU A 55 6.19 22.65 -3.76
C GLU A 55 7.41 22.10 -4.46
N VAL A 56 7.31 20.87 -4.97
CA VAL A 56 8.36 20.28 -5.78
C VAL A 56 8.30 21.04 -7.10
N THR A 57 8.97 22.19 -7.16
CA THR A 57 9.25 22.87 -8.41
C THR A 57 10.20 21.95 -9.17
N GLU A 58 9.67 21.23 -10.15
CA GLU A 58 10.48 20.57 -11.16
C GLU A 58 11.29 21.66 -11.89
N GLU A 59 12.60 21.73 -11.61
CA GLU A 59 13.59 22.45 -12.45
C GLU A 59 14.17 21.50 -13.52
#